data_AF-A0A7G7Z7P5-F1
#
_entry.id   AF-A0A7G7Z7P5-F1
#
_cell.length_a   1.000
_cell.length_b   1.000
_cell.length_c   1.000
_cell.angle_alpha   90.00
_cell.angle_beta   90.00
_cell.angle_gamma   90.00
#
_symmetry.space_group_name_H-M   'P 1'
#
loop_
_entity.id
_entity.type
_entity.pdbx_description
1 polymer ?
#
loop_
_entity_poly.entity_id
_entity_poly.type
_entity_poly.pdbx_seq_one_letter_code
_entity_poly.pdbx_strand_id
1 'polypeptide(L)'
;MLDRIRMKKYFFEFRQFLMVLVAVAMLVTTGPNLQNYLFSIIDPNSQSIYDSAFGGQLIHFPTLFDWLAGISSIPVLLVSLVVSISLVKINSPIKILIRSGLACFLSWCVIDIYIGLAHYNYDVNFYLQCLIANLTGAVIFSFFLLVFFEAAYLHIHSSKKIRQIDLMACELIFVLLAFLLLCLIYYISVFLFKPLPVKLQIYSAYPASGYLTKKEDSAIKDVSAKDILLPGNSMPSKFKVISVDGDFELQFDSNSNNQMYEVKLAFVEGCSELDQALEEVLPSSWNVYESVKNLNISLDSGTTDLFSNSAERNFINDHKENELQTLFWLELSEDEEGFEVTQFFSERINLKYESDPQPQYFLLSTYLLEKNESAVGPIARNINISIDENKYSQTFKINGEVLSSSEVICQSLSPRDYDINSDGLENTSLVDSPIAGVVVSIVPDFGDKVIRYFDKSIVSIEGGSGYRSIMDLDLEEMIYSRSDDINLFSISGNLKRFVKDGVEQQLSTSDRYTAIGEFSATYISGGWVSIEGRADFLWNRKSRLNPTRWEITDMGWGELVAIFGGILVLLGWILRKLIFPRLSDNKNIEWKVF
;
A
#
# COMPACT_ATOMS: atom_id res chain seq x y z
N MET A 1 -53.05 -10.99 39.17
CA MET A 1 -52.00 -10.49 40.10
C MET A 1 -50.79 -11.43 40.15
N LEU A 2 -50.98 -12.74 40.30
CA LEU A 2 -49.91 -13.75 40.29
C LEU A 2 -49.06 -13.74 39.00
N ASP A 3 -49.67 -13.57 37.83
CA ASP A 3 -48.92 -13.54 36.55
C ASP A 3 -48.00 -12.33 36.42
N ARG A 4 -48.42 -11.17 36.93
CA ARG A 4 -47.57 -9.96 36.98
C ARG A 4 -46.36 -10.15 37.91
N ILE A 5 -46.52 -10.88 39.01
CA ILE A 5 -45.43 -11.19 39.95
C ILE A 5 -44.46 -12.19 39.30
N ARG A 6 -44.97 -13.22 38.62
CA ARG A 6 -44.13 -14.19 37.88
C ARG A 6 -43.36 -13.53 36.73
N MET A 7 -44.01 -12.71 35.91
CA MET A 7 -43.33 -12.01 34.82
C MET A 7 -42.22 -11.07 35.31
N LYS A 8 -42.44 -10.32 36.40
CA LYS A 8 -41.40 -9.48 37.00
C LYS A 8 -40.19 -10.28 37.49
N LYS A 9 -40.42 -11.48 38.03
CA LYS A 9 -39.35 -12.39 38.45
C LYS A 9 -38.56 -12.88 37.24
N TYR A 10 -39.20 -13.45 36.23
CA TYR A 10 -38.49 -13.94 35.03
C TYR A 10 -37.72 -12.84 34.29
N PHE A 11 -38.30 -11.65 34.19
CA PHE A 11 -37.60 -10.50 33.59
C PHE A 11 -36.32 -10.16 34.34
N PHE A 12 -36.35 -10.20 35.68
CA PHE A 12 -35.19 -9.92 36.51
C PHE A 12 -34.10 -10.99 36.39
N GLU A 13 -34.49 -12.27 36.42
CA GLU A 13 -33.57 -13.40 36.25
C GLU A 13 -32.89 -13.36 34.87
N PHE A 14 -33.68 -13.11 33.81
CA PHE A 14 -33.18 -12.97 32.45
C PHE A 14 -32.20 -11.80 32.32
N ARG A 15 -32.50 -10.65 32.93
CA ARG A 15 -31.62 -9.48 32.91
C ARG A 15 -30.28 -9.78 33.59
N GLN A 16 -30.29 -10.44 34.74
CA GLN A 16 -29.07 -10.83 35.45
C GLN A 16 -28.21 -11.78 34.63
N PHE A 17 -28.85 -12.80 34.04
CA PHE A 17 -28.18 -13.71 33.14
C PHE A 17 -27.53 -12.96 31.97
N LEU A 18 -28.25 -12.02 31.34
CA LEU A 18 -27.72 -11.23 30.23
C LEU A 18 -26.52 -10.36 30.65
N MET A 19 -26.56 -9.73 31.83
CA MET A 19 -25.45 -8.91 32.32
C MET A 19 -24.21 -9.74 32.65
N VAL A 20 -24.40 -10.93 33.24
CA VAL A 20 -23.31 -11.88 33.45
C VAL A 20 -22.74 -12.37 32.11
N LEU A 21 -23.60 -12.68 31.13
CA LEU A 21 -23.19 -13.07 29.79
C LEU A 21 -22.30 -12.00 29.13
N VAL A 22 -22.71 -10.74 29.18
CA VAL A 22 -21.93 -9.62 28.62
C VAL A 22 -20.58 -9.47 29.31
N ALA A 23 -20.54 -9.54 30.65
CA ALA A 23 -19.30 -9.43 31.40
C ALA A 23 -18.36 -10.62 31.15
N VAL A 24 -18.90 -11.84 31.06
CA VAL A 24 -18.12 -13.03 30.68
C VAL A 24 -17.58 -12.88 29.27
N ALA A 25 -18.36 -12.37 28.31
CA ALA A 25 -17.91 -12.15 26.94
C ALA A 25 -16.75 -11.13 26.87
N MET A 26 -16.83 -10.05 27.65
CA MET A 26 -15.73 -9.09 27.80
C MET A 26 -14.45 -9.71 28.37
N LEU A 27 -14.58 -10.63 29.34
CA LEU A 27 -13.42 -11.32 29.89
C LEU A 27 -12.82 -12.31 28.89
N VAL A 28 -13.69 -13.15 28.31
CA VAL A 28 -13.31 -14.24 27.41
C VAL A 28 -12.66 -13.71 26.12
N THR A 29 -13.12 -12.56 25.58
CA THR A 29 -12.52 -11.97 24.37
C THR A 29 -11.05 -11.54 24.55
N THR A 30 -10.57 -11.37 25.78
CA THR A 30 -9.15 -11.01 26.01
C THR A 30 -8.20 -12.18 25.79
N GLY A 31 -8.70 -13.42 25.94
CA GLY A 31 -7.90 -14.64 25.94
C GLY A 31 -7.13 -14.87 24.63
N PRO A 32 -7.80 -14.93 23.47
CA PRO A 32 -7.13 -15.20 22.19
C PRO A 32 -6.01 -14.21 21.86
N ASN A 33 -6.25 -12.91 22.10
CA ASN A 33 -5.24 -11.88 21.86
C ASN A 33 -4.03 -12.04 22.79
N LEU A 34 -4.27 -12.28 24.09
CA LEU A 34 -3.19 -12.52 25.05
C LEU A 34 -2.40 -13.80 24.73
N GLN A 35 -3.07 -14.86 24.29
CA GLN A 35 -2.41 -16.09 23.86
C GLN A 35 -1.42 -15.80 22.73
N ASN A 36 -1.86 -15.08 21.69
CA ASN A 36 -1.01 -14.74 20.54
C ASN A 36 0.24 -13.98 20.99
N TYR A 37 0.10 -12.96 21.84
CA TYR A 37 1.25 -12.18 22.31
C TYR A 37 2.16 -12.91 23.31
N LEU A 38 1.62 -13.82 24.12
CA LEU A 38 2.42 -14.56 25.11
C LEU A 38 3.29 -15.63 24.43
N PHE A 39 2.72 -16.37 23.49
CA PHE A 39 3.49 -17.37 22.74
C PHE A 39 4.47 -16.73 21.76
N SER A 40 4.18 -15.52 21.29
CA SER A 40 5.10 -14.79 20.42
C SER A 40 6.38 -14.30 21.13
N ILE A 41 6.37 -14.22 22.47
CA ILE A 41 7.59 -13.97 23.26
C ILE A 41 8.48 -15.23 23.33
N ILE A 42 7.86 -16.42 23.28
CA ILE A 42 8.54 -17.70 23.56
C ILE A 42 9.13 -18.31 22.29
N ASP A 43 8.70 -17.86 21.11
CA ASP A 43 9.16 -18.39 19.82
C ASP A 43 10.61 -17.96 19.50
N PRO A 44 11.59 -18.88 19.61
CA PRO A 44 13.00 -18.55 19.41
C PRO A 44 13.36 -18.33 17.94
N ASN A 45 12.47 -18.67 17.00
CA ASN A 45 12.75 -18.64 15.57
C ASN A 45 12.35 -17.30 14.91
N SER A 46 11.67 -16.43 15.64
CA SER A 46 11.21 -15.14 15.12
C SER A 46 12.27 -14.05 15.31
N GLN A 47 12.35 -13.12 14.34
CA GLN A 47 13.28 -11.99 14.44
C GLN A 47 12.75 -10.88 15.35
N SER A 48 11.44 -10.90 15.65
CA SER A 48 10.78 -9.95 16.54
C SER A 48 9.48 -10.56 17.09
N ILE A 49 9.03 -10.12 18.26
CA ILE A 49 7.81 -10.61 18.95
C ILE A 49 6.56 -10.35 18.12
N TYR A 50 6.54 -9.24 17.39
CA TYR A 50 5.47 -8.92 16.46
C TYR A 50 5.48 -9.85 15.25
N ASP A 51 6.68 -10.15 14.73
CA ASP A 51 6.83 -11.07 13.60
C ASP A 51 6.33 -12.47 13.96
N SER A 52 6.61 -12.94 15.18
CA SER A 52 6.01 -14.18 15.69
C SER A 52 4.49 -14.09 15.87
N ALA A 53 3.96 -12.96 16.38
CA ALA A 53 2.53 -12.79 16.61
C ALA A 53 1.70 -12.68 15.31
N PHE A 54 2.28 -12.12 14.24
CA PHE A 54 1.57 -11.75 13.02
C PHE A 54 2.14 -12.40 11.75
N GLY A 55 3.11 -13.30 11.87
CA GLY A 55 3.66 -14.10 10.77
C GLY A 55 4.25 -13.27 9.62
N GLY A 56 4.94 -12.16 9.93
CA GLY A 56 5.54 -11.26 8.93
C GLY A 56 4.55 -10.47 8.07
N GLN A 57 3.25 -10.47 8.42
CA GLN A 57 2.24 -9.71 7.68
C GLN A 57 2.23 -8.23 8.07
N LEU A 58 1.82 -7.40 7.11
CA LEU A 58 1.62 -5.95 7.28
C LEU A 58 0.27 -5.69 7.96
N ILE A 59 0.14 -6.13 9.21
CA ILE A 59 -1.08 -5.96 10.00
C ILE A 59 -0.91 -4.71 10.88
N HIS A 60 -1.97 -3.91 11.04
CA HIS A 60 -2.02 -2.88 12.07
C HIS A 60 -2.37 -3.48 13.43
N PHE A 61 -1.74 -2.98 14.50
CA PHE A 61 -2.09 -3.40 15.85
C PHE A 61 -3.59 -3.12 16.11
N PRO A 62 -4.39 -4.11 16.56
CA PRO A 62 -5.83 -3.94 16.72
C PRO A 62 -6.19 -2.77 17.64
N THR A 63 -7.22 -2.02 17.28
CA THR A 63 -7.74 -0.90 18.08
C THR A 63 -8.59 -1.40 19.25
N LEU A 64 -8.87 -0.53 20.23
CA LEU A 64 -9.79 -0.86 21.33
C LEU A 64 -11.19 -1.25 20.81
N PHE A 65 -11.62 -0.65 19.70
CA PHE A 65 -12.89 -0.98 19.08
C PHE A 65 -12.89 -2.41 18.53
N ASP A 66 -11.78 -2.87 17.95
CA ASP A 66 -11.65 -4.26 17.47
C ASP A 66 -11.74 -5.27 18.61
N TRP A 67 -11.14 -4.96 19.76
CA TRP A 67 -11.27 -5.78 20.97
C TRP A 67 -12.70 -5.82 21.51
N LEU A 68 -13.43 -4.69 21.46
CA LEU A 68 -14.84 -4.62 21.84
C LEU A 68 -15.74 -5.34 20.83
N ALA A 69 -15.45 -5.24 19.54
CA ALA A 69 -16.16 -5.95 18.48
C ALA A 69 -15.98 -7.48 18.63
N GLY A 70 -14.81 -7.93 19.11
CA GLY A 70 -14.52 -9.33 19.42
C GLY A 70 -15.50 -9.98 20.40
N ILE A 71 -16.13 -9.21 21.29
CA ILE A 71 -17.19 -9.65 22.21
C ILE A 71 -18.36 -10.30 21.44
N SER A 72 -18.66 -9.77 20.25
CA SER A 72 -19.76 -10.24 19.40
C SER A 72 -19.39 -11.41 18.49
N SER A 73 -18.14 -11.87 18.52
CA SER A 73 -17.73 -13.02 17.72
C SER A 73 -18.44 -14.30 18.20
N ILE A 74 -18.85 -15.14 17.24
CA ILE A 74 -19.59 -16.38 17.52
C ILE A 74 -18.85 -17.27 18.54
N PRO A 75 -17.53 -17.52 18.42
CA PRO A 75 -16.80 -18.31 19.41
C PRO A 75 -16.90 -17.73 20.83
N VAL A 76 -16.67 -16.43 20.99
CA VAL A 76 -16.73 -15.75 22.29
C VAL A 76 -18.14 -15.83 22.87
N LEU A 77 -19.18 -15.61 22.06
CA LEU A 77 -20.57 -15.70 22.51
C LEU A 77 -20.93 -17.12 22.97
N LEU A 78 -20.48 -18.15 22.26
CA LEU A 78 -20.73 -19.56 22.62
C LEU A 78 -20.05 -19.93 23.94
N VAL A 79 -18.77 -19.61 24.12
CA VAL A 79 -18.06 -19.83 25.40
C VAL A 79 -18.77 -19.10 26.51
N SER A 80 -19.11 -17.83 26.28
CA SER A 80 -19.75 -16.99 27.29
C SER A 80 -21.11 -17.52 27.70
N LEU A 81 -21.88 -18.05 26.76
CA LEU A 81 -23.16 -18.69 27.01
C LEU A 81 -23.01 -19.95 27.87
N VAL A 82 -22.08 -20.85 27.51
CA VAL A 82 -21.83 -22.09 28.27
C VAL A 82 -21.38 -21.77 29.69
N VAL A 83 -20.44 -20.84 29.85
CA VAL A 83 -19.96 -20.40 31.16
C VAL A 83 -21.10 -19.77 31.99
N SER A 84 -21.89 -18.87 31.39
CA SER A 84 -22.98 -18.20 32.10
C SER A 84 -24.07 -19.18 32.54
N ILE A 85 -24.44 -20.14 31.68
CA ILE A 85 -25.37 -21.23 32.04
C ILE A 85 -24.80 -22.08 33.17
N SER A 86 -23.50 -22.37 33.16
CA SER A 86 -22.86 -23.19 34.19
C SER A 86 -22.94 -22.55 35.59
N LEU A 87 -23.11 -21.22 35.66
CA LEU A 87 -23.15 -20.43 36.89
C LEU A 87 -24.55 -20.24 37.47
N VAL A 88 -25.60 -20.61 36.73
CA VAL A 88 -26.99 -20.53 37.18
C VAL A 88 -27.17 -21.31 38.50
N LYS A 89 -27.78 -20.65 39.49
CA LYS A 89 -28.08 -21.14 40.85
C LYS A 89 -26.85 -21.50 41.70
N ILE A 90 -25.66 -21.03 41.32
CA ILE A 90 -24.44 -21.24 42.11
C ILE A 90 -24.21 -20.10 43.08
N ASN A 91 -23.90 -20.49 44.32
CA ASN A 91 -23.72 -19.55 45.44
C ASN A 91 -22.44 -19.84 46.24
N SER A 92 -21.74 -20.93 45.93
CA SER A 92 -20.50 -21.30 46.62
C SER A 92 -19.31 -20.77 45.81
N PRO A 93 -18.40 -19.98 46.41
CA PRO A 93 -17.20 -19.46 45.76
C PRO A 93 -16.38 -20.56 45.05
N ILE A 94 -16.21 -21.70 45.72
CA ILE A 94 -15.49 -22.87 45.18
C ILE A 94 -16.20 -23.41 43.94
N LYS A 95 -17.53 -23.51 43.97
CA LYS A 95 -18.30 -23.98 42.82
C LYS A 95 -18.25 -23.00 41.66
N ILE A 96 -18.24 -21.68 41.92
CA ILE A 96 -18.07 -20.66 40.87
C ILE A 96 -16.73 -20.86 40.19
N LEU A 97 -15.65 -20.95 40.95
CA LEU A 97 -14.29 -21.12 40.41
C LEU A 97 -14.17 -22.40 39.58
N ILE A 98 -14.55 -23.56 40.15
CA ILE A 98 -14.44 -24.85 39.46
C ILE A 98 -15.32 -24.90 38.21
N ARG A 99 -16.60 -24.50 38.30
CA ARG A 99 -17.52 -24.64 37.16
C ARG A 99 -17.22 -23.65 36.05
N SER A 100 -16.92 -22.39 36.37
CA SER A 100 -16.55 -21.40 35.36
C SER A 100 -15.22 -21.75 34.68
N GLY A 101 -14.23 -22.21 35.45
CA GLY A 101 -12.95 -22.66 34.92
C GLY A 101 -13.10 -23.86 33.99
N LEU A 102 -13.78 -24.93 34.42
CA LEU A 102 -14.01 -26.11 33.59
C LEU A 102 -14.84 -25.79 32.34
N ALA A 103 -15.90 -24.99 32.48
CA ALA A 103 -16.73 -24.58 31.34
C ALA A 103 -15.90 -23.79 30.32
N CYS A 104 -15.12 -22.80 30.78
CA CYS A 104 -14.28 -21.99 29.92
C CYS A 104 -13.21 -22.84 29.20
N PHE A 105 -12.48 -23.67 29.95
CA PHE A 105 -11.44 -24.56 29.41
C PHE A 105 -12.00 -25.52 28.34
N LEU A 106 -13.07 -26.23 28.66
CA LEU A 106 -13.65 -27.22 27.74
C LEU A 106 -14.25 -26.56 26.51
N SER A 107 -14.96 -25.44 26.67
CA SER A 107 -15.56 -24.72 25.54
C SER A 107 -14.50 -24.19 24.57
N TRP A 108 -13.41 -23.59 25.06
CA TRP A 108 -12.32 -23.15 24.19
C TRP A 108 -11.60 -24.31 23.52
N CYS A 109 -11.30 -25.40 24.25
CA CYS A 109 -10.70 -26.59 23.64
C CYS A 109 -11.56 -27.16 22.49
N VAL A 110 -12.88 -27.19 22.65
CA VAL A 110 -13.79 -27.62 21.57
C VAL A 110 -13.74 -26.66 20.38
N ILE A 111 -13.72 -25.37 20.62
CA ILE A 111 -13.61 -24.34 19.58
C ILE A 111 -12.28 -24.46 18.83
N ASP A 112 -11.17 -24.60 19.54
CA ASP A 112 -9.83 -24.70 18.92
C ASP A 112 -9.69 -25.98 18.10
N ILE A 113 -10.25 -27.10 18.57
CA ILE A 113 -10.32 -28.34 17.79
C ILE A 113 -11.16 -28.11 16.52
N TYR A 114 -12.30 -27.44 16.63
CA TYR A 114 -13.14 -27.15 15.47
C TYR A 114 -12.42 -26.24 14.45
N ILE A 115 -11.81 -25.15 14.92
CA ILE A 115 -11.05 -24.22 14.06
C ILE A 115 -9.86 -24.94 13.41
N GLY A 116 -9.14 -25.75 14.18
CA GLY A 116 -8.01 -26.54 13.73
C GLY A 116 -8.37 -27.59 12.67
N LEU A 117 -9.54 -28.22 12.79
CA LEU A 117 -10.05 -29.17 11.80
C LEU A 117 -10.59 -28.48 10.54
N ALA A 118 -11.18 -27.28 10.69
CA ALA A 118 -11.73 -26.52 9.56
C ALA A 118 -10.63 -25.91 8.68
N HIS A 119 -9.46 -25.59 9.26
CA HIS A 119 -8.31 -25.04 8.55
C HIS A 119 -7.22 -26.11 8.47
N TYR A 120 -7.15 -26.82 7.34
CA TYR A 120 -6.35 -28.03 7.11
C TYR A 120 -4.81 -27.95 7.27
N ASN A 121 -4.26 -26.91 7.92
CA ASN A 121 -2.81 -26.59 7.90
C ASN A 121 -2.17 -26.36 9.29
N TYR A 122 -2.84 -26.68 10.40
CA TYR A 122 -2.24 -26.49 11.74
C TYR A 122 -1.46 -27.70 12.23
N ASP A 123 -0.22 -27.46 12.70
CA ASP A 123 0.67 -28.48 13.26
C ASP A 123 0.31 -28.84 14.72
N VAL A 124 0.84 -29.96 15.24
CA VAL A 124 0.66 -30.43 16.62
C VAL A 124 1.03 -29.36 17.65
N ASN A 125 2.04 -28.53 17.34
CA ASN A 125 2.47 -27.42 18.17
C ASN A 125 1.34 -26.41 18.44
N PHE A 126 0.49 -26.13 17.45
CA PHE A 126 -0.66 -25.23 17.60
C PHE A 126 -1.63 -25.75 18.68
N TYR A 127 -2.01 -27.03 18.60
CA TYR A 127 -2.93 -27.63 19.56
C TYR A 127 -2.35 -27.67 20.97
N LEU A 128 -1.04 -27.89 21.12
CA LEU A 128 -0.37 -27.85 22.41
C LEU A 128 -0.38 -26.44 23.02
N GLN A 129 -0.09 -25.42 22.21
CA GLN A 129 -0.17 -24.02 22.63
C GLN A 129 -1.59 -23.65 23.09
N CYS A 130 -2.61 -23.99 22.29
CA CYS A 130 -4.01 -23.81 22.65
C CYS A 130 -4.39 -24.53 23.95
N LEU A 131 -3.97 -25.78 24.14
CA LEU A 131 -4.28 -26.53 25.36
C LEU A 131 -3.70 -25.85 26.61
N ILE A 132 -2.44 -25.42 26.53
CA ILE A 132 -1.75 -24.71 27.63
C ILE A 132 -2.42 -23.35 27.88
N ALA A 133 -2.72 -22.60 26.82
CA ALA A 133 -3.39 -21.31 26.89
C ALA A 133 -4.77 -21.43 27.53
N ASN A 134 -5.57 -22.41 27.11
CA ASN A 134 -6.92 -22.62 27.63
C ASN A 134 -6.88 -23.04 29.09
N LEU A 135 -5.95 -23.92 29.48
CA LEU A 135 -5.83 -24.36 30.87
C LEU A 135 -5.44 -23.21 31.80
N THR A 136 -4.38 -22.49 31.44
CA THR A 136 -3.88 -21.35 32.23
C THR A 136 -4.87 -20.18 32.22
N GLY A 137 -5.41 -19.86 31.05
CA GLY A 137 -6.43 -18.83 30.85
C GLY A 137 -7.71 -19.11 31.62
N ALA A 138 -8.19 -20.36 31.67
CA ALA A 138 -9.39 -20.72 32.45
C ALA A 138 -9.19 -20.54 33.96
N VAL A 139 -8.00 -20.81 34.49
CA VAL A 139 -7.66 -20.55 35.89
C VAL A 139 -7.67 -19.05 36.18
N ILE A 140 -7.03 -18.24 35.34
CA ILE A 140 -7.00 -16.78 35.48
C ILE A 140 -8.42 -16.18 35.34
N PHE A 141 -9.18 -16.65 34.36
CA PHE A 141 -10.55 -16.24 34.09
C PHE A 141 -11.47 -16.52 35.29
N SER A 142 -11.47 -17.75 35.80
CA SER A 142 -12.32 -18.14 36.93
C SER A 142 -11.96 -17.38 38.22
N PHE A 143 -10.69 -17.03 38.38
CA PHE A 143 -10.21 -16.16 39.46
C PHE A 143 -10.79 -14.74 39.36
N PHE A 144 -10.67 -14.07 38.22
CA PHE A 144 -11.24 -12.73 38.03
C PHE A 144 -12.76 -12.73 38.16
N LEU A 145 -13.41 -13.76 37.63
CA LEU A 145 -14.85 -13.90 37.76
C LEU A 145 -15.26 -13.98 39.23
N LEU A 146 -14.55 -14.76 40.05
CA LEU A 146 -14.79 -14.82 41.49
C LEU A 146 -14.58 -13.46 42.17
N VAL A 147 -13.53 -12.71 41.79
CA VAL A 147 -13.33 -11.32 42.29
C VAL A 147 -14.55 -10.46 41.99
N PHE A 148 -15.15 -10.58 40.80
CA PHE A 148 -16.32 -9.78 40.44
C PHE A 148 -17.56 -10.18 41.26
N PHE A 149 -17.77 -11.47 41.49
CA PHE A 149 -18.83 -11.97 42.38
C PHE A 149 -18.66 -11.46 43.81
N GLU A 150 -17.44 -11.45 44.33
CA GLU A 150 -17.14 -10.93 45.67
C GLU A 150 -17.31 -9.41 45.76
N ALA A 151 -16.90 -8.65 44.74
CA ALA A 151 -17.12 -7.21 44.68
C ALA A 151 -18.62 -6.86 44.72
N ALA A 152 -19.43 -7.57 43.92
CA ALA A 152 -20.88 -7.45 43.96
C ALA A 152 -21.46 -7.79 45.34
N TYR A 153 -20.99 -8.88 45.95
CA TYR A 153 -21.42 -9.29 47.29
C TYR A 153 -21.10 -8.26 48.37
N LEU A 154 -19.87 -7.71 48.37
CA LEU A 154 -19.46 -6.66 49.31
C LEU A 154 -20.35 -5.42 49.19
N HIS A 155 -20.75 -5.07 47.97
CA HIS A 155 -21.68 -3.97 47.74
C HIS A 155 -23.04 -4.24 48.40
N ILE A 156 -23.65 -5.41 48.14
CA ILE A 156 -24.94 -5.79 48.76
C ILE A 156 -24.86 -5.74 50.28
N HIS A 157 -23.78 -6.29 50.86
CA HIS A 157 -23.65 -6.35 52.31
C HIS A 157 -23.43 -4.97 52.95
N SER A 158 -22.77 -4.05 52.23
CA SER A 158 -22.56 -2.67 52.69
C SER A 158 -23.79 -1.78 52.55
N SER A 159 -24.72 -2.13 51.64
CA SER A 159 -25.89 -1.32 51.34
C SER A 159 -27.03 -1.62 52.32
N LYS A 160 -27.63 -0.56 52.88
CA LYS A 160 -28.87 -0.63 53.68
C LYS A 160 -30.11 -0.25 52.85
N LYS A 161 -29.99 -0.21 51.51
CA LYS A 161 -31.00 0.34 50.60
C LYS A 161 -31.99 -0.72 50.12
N ILE A 162 -32.84 -0.32 49.16
CA ILE A 162 -33.84 -1.18 48.51
C ILE A 162 -33.12 -2.24 47.68
N ARG A 163 -33.33 -3.52 48.04
CA ARG A 163 -32.72 -4.70 47.41
C ARG A 163 -32.68 -4.70 45.87
N GLN A 164 -33.70 -4.16 45.21
CA GLN A 164 -33.74 -4.10 43.74
C GLN A 164 -32.71 -3.13 43.14
N ILE A 165 -32.47 -2.00 43.81
CA ILE A 165 -31.46 -1.02 43.39
C ILE A 165 -30.07 -1.61 43.60
N ASP A 166 -29.85 -2.29 44.73
CA ASP A 166 -28.55 -2.92 45.02
C ASP A 166 -28.23 -4.02 44.01
N LEU A 167 -29.23 -4.80 43.57
CA LEU A 167 -29.01 -5.82 42.55
C LEU A 167 -28.70 -5.21 41.17
N MET A 168 -29.35 -4.11 40.79
CA MET A 168 -29.00 -3.37 39.57
C MET A 168 -27.58 -2.78 39.65
N ALA A 169 -27.21 -2.25 40.81
CA ALA A 169 -25.86 -1.74 41.03
C ALA A 169 -24.82 -2.88 40.94
N CYS A 170 -25.12 -4.08 41.45
CA CYS A 170 -24.24 -5.24 41.32
C CYS A 170 -24.04 -5.67 39.87
N GLU A 171 -25.12 -5.74 39.09
CA GLU A 171 -25.05 -6.04 37.66
C GLU A 171 -24.17 -5.02 36.91
N LEU A 172 -24.32 -3.73 37.22
CA LEU A 172 -23.50 -2.67 36.64
C LEU A 172 -22.04 -2.77 37.08
N ILE A 173 -21.78 -3.01 38.37
CA ILE A 173 -20.42 -3.23 38.90
C ILE A 173 -19.76 -4.39 38.15
N PHE A 174 -20.48 -5.47 37.92
CA PHE A 174 -19.97 -6.66 37.25
C PHE A 174 -19.53 -6.36 35.80
N VAL A 175 -20.39 -5.69 35.02
CA VAL A 175 -20.05 -5.27 33.65
C VAL A 175 -18.93 -4.24 33.63
N LEU A 176 -18.96 -3.27 34.53
CA LEU A 176 -17.96 -2.20 34.59
C LEU A 176 -16.57 -2.74 34.96
N LEU A 177 -16.48 -3.70 35.89
CA LEU A 177 -15.22 -4.36 36.21
C LEU A 177 -14.68 -5.18 35.03
N ALA A 178 -15.56 -5.88 34.30
CA ALA A 178 -15.16 -6.60 33.09
C ALA A 178 -14.63 -5.66 32.00
N PHE A 179 -15.33 -4.54 31.77
CA PHE A 179 -14.92 -3.51 30.83
C PHE A 179 -13.59 -2.86 31.22
N LEU A 180 -13.40 -2.51 32.50
CA LEU A 180 -12.14 -1.96 32.98
C LEU A 180 -10.98 -2.94 32.82
N LEU A 181 -11.20 -4.23 33.08
CA LEU A 181 -10.17 -5.24 32.90
C LEU A 181 -9.81 -5.42 31.42
N LEU A 182 -10.82 -5.45 30.53
CA LEU A 182 -10.61 -5.47 29.08
C LEU A 182 -9.76 -4.27 28.62
N CYS A 183 -10.12 -3.05 29.04
CA CYS A 183 -9.34 -1.85 28.72
C CYS A 183 -7.92 -1.92 29.30
N LEU A 184 -7.76 -2.37 30.55
CA LEU A 184 -6.46 -2.50 31.19
C LEU A 184 -5.55 -3.45 30.40
N ILE A 185 -6.06 -4.63 30.06
CA ILE A 185 -5.33 -5.62 29.26
C ILE A 185 -4.96 -5.03 27.90
N TYR A 186 -5.92 -4.40 27.22
CA TYR A 186 -5.67 -3.73 25.94
C TYR A 186 -4.53 -2.70 26.03
N TYR A 187 -4.58 -1.78 27.00
CA TYR A 187 -3.56 -0.73 27.11
C TYR A 187 -2.20 -1.27 27.54
N ILE A 188 -2.15 -2.33 28.35
CA ILE A 188 -0.91 -3.05 28.65
C ILE A 188 -0.35 -3.67 27.37
N SER A 189 -1.19 -4.34 26.57
CA SER A 189 -0.77 -4.94 25.30
C SER A 189 -0.29 -3.89 24.30
N VAL A 190 -1.00 -2.77 24.16
CA VAL A 190 -0.58 -1.63 23.32
C VAL A 190 0.76 -1.08 23.80
N PHE A 191 0.93 -0.87 25.10
CA PHE A 191 2.16 -0.33 25.65
C PHE A 191 3.36 -1.24 25.36
N LEU A 192 3.21 -2.55 25.55
CA LEU A 192 4.31 -3.50 25.42
C LEU A 192 4.60 -3.88 23.95
N PHE A 193 3.55 -4.11 23.16
CA PHE A 193 3.66 -4.78 21.84
C PHE A 193 3.39 -3.87 20.64
N LYS A 194 2.87 -2.64 20.83
CA LYS A 194 2.71 -1.72 19.69
C LYS A 194 4.10 -1.34 19.15
N PRO A 195 4.34 -1.47 17.83
CA PRO A 195 5.58 -1.04 17.20
C PRO A 195 5.84 0.44 17.49
N LEU A 196 7.10 0.79 17.74
CA LEU A 196 7.51 2.18 17.92
C LEU A 196 7.97 2.78 16.59
N PRO A 197 7.66 4.06 16.36
CA PRO A 197 8.16 4.75 15.19
C PRO A 197 9.68 4.88 15.24
N VAL A 198 10.32 4.79 14.08
CA VAL A 198 11.78 4.92 13.92
C VAL A 198 12.10 6.06 12.95
N LYS A 199 13.20 6.76 13.18
CA LYS A 199 13.76 7.70 12.20
C LYS A 199 14.63 6.94 11.22
N LEU A 200 14.48 7.22 9.93
CA LEU A 200 15.28 6.57 8.89
C LEU A 200 15.88 7.56 7.91
N GLN A 201 17.02 7.16 7.37
CA GLN A 201 17.66 7.75 6.21
C GLN A 201 18.17 6.61 5.32
N ILE A 202 17.71 6.55 4.08
CA ILE A 202 18.13 5.55 3.09
C ILE A 202 18.74 6.27 1.91
N TYR A 203 19.92 5.81 1.48
CA TYR A 203 20.59 6.27 0.28
C TYR A 203 20.68 5.11 -0.71
N SER A 204 20.18 5.33 -1.92
CA SER A 204 20.23 4.36 -3.01
C SER A 204 20.86 4.98 -4.24
N ALA A 205 21.83 4.30 -4.84
CA ALA A 205 22.36 4.67 -6.15
C ALA A 205 21.69 3.83 -7.25
N TYR A 206 21.91 4.18 -8.52
CA TYR A 206 21.60 3.27 -9.62
C TYR A 206 22.46 1.99 -9.55
N PRO A 207 22.00 0.85 -10.06
CA PRO A 207 20.61 0.57 -10.42
C PRO A 207 19.76 0.41 -9.15
N ALA A 208 18.59 1.05 -9.13
CA ALA A 208 17.64 0.92 -8.02
C ALA A 208 16.21 0.98 -8.52
N SER A 209 15.31 0.32 -7.80
CA SER A 209 13.90 0.32 -8.13
C SER A 209 13.06 0.32 -6.88
N GLY A 210 11.84 0.80 -7.04
CA GLY A 210 10.96 0.95 -5.92
C GLY A 210 9.56 1.37 -6.26
N TYR A 211 8.87 1.73 -5.20
CA TYR A 211 7.48 2.14 -5.20
C TYR A 211 7.32 3.26 -4.19
N LEU A 212 6.62 4.32 -4.56
CA LEU A 212 6.34 5.47 -3.70
C LEU A 212 4.83 5.75 -3.71
N THR A 213 4.33 6.21 -2.57
CA THR A 213 2.96 6.69 -2.44
C THR A 213 2.94 8.03 -1.73
N LYS A 214 2.06 8.93 -2.18
CA LYS A 214 1.78 10.23 -1.53
C LYS A 214 0.57 10.15 -0.61
N LYS A 215 0.52 11.06 0.36
CA LYS A 215 -0.63 11.18 1.27
C LYS A 215 -1.86 11.76 0.55
N GLU A 216 -2.98 11.04 0.60
CA GLU A 216 -4.27 11.40 -0.03
C GLU A 216 -4.87 12.72 0.50
N ASP A 217 -4.56 13.10 1.75
CA ASP A 217 -5.07 14.32 2.40
C ASP A 217 -4.42 15.64 1.91
N SER A 218 -3.53 15.59 0.93
CA SER A 218 -2.83 16.78 0.39
C SER A 218 -3.71 17.60 -0.55
N ALA A 219 -4.98 17.81 -0.19
CA ALA A 219 -5.95 18.65 -0.89
C ALA A 219 -5.64 20.17 -0.79
N ILE A 220 -4.38 20.55 -0.59
CA ILE A 220 -3.92 21.92 -0.74
C ILE A 220 -3.75 22.17 -2.25
N LYS A 221 -4.76 22.83 -2.82
CA LYS A 221 -5.02 23.10 -4.24
C LYS A 221 -3.91 23.76 -5.09
N ASP A 222 -2.71 24.03 -4.56
CA ASP A 222 -1.73 24.87 -5.28
C ASP A 222 -0.31 24.29 -5.35
N VAL A 223 -0.07 23.09 -4.80
CA VAL A 223 1.18 22.39 -5.09
C VAL A 223 0.85 21.33 -6.12
N SER A 224 1.04 21.68 -7.39
CA SER A 224 1.11 20.73 -8.51
C SER A 224 1.72 19.44 -8.00
N ALA A 225 1.03 18.31 -8.15
CA ALA A 225 1.54 17.00 -7.77
C ALA A 225 2.82 16.73 -8.58
N LYS A 226 3.94 17.31 -8.13
CA LYS A 226 5.21 17.18 -8.83
C LYS A 226 5.53 15.71 -8.86
N ASP A 227 5.73 15.20 -10.06
CA ASP A 227 6.09 13.82 -10.31
C ASP A 227 7.16 13.38 -9.32
N ILE A 228 6.83 12.33 -8.57
CA ILE A 228 7.69 11.83 -7.50
C ILE A 228 9.01 11.43 -8.15
N LEU A 229 10.14 11.97 -7.69
CA LEU A 229 11.48 11.72 -8.25
C LEU A 229 11.78 12.28 -9.66
N LEU A 230 10.87 13.00 -10.32
CA LEU A 230 11.22 13.72 -11.55
C LEU A 230 11.61 15.17 -11.26
N PRO A 231 12.45 15.78 -12.10
CA PRO A 231 12.78 17.18 -11.97
C PRO A 231 11.55 18.05 -12.15
N GLY A 232 11.37 18.99 -11.22
CA GLY A 232 10.28 19.96 -11.27
C GLY A 232 10.59 21.23 -12.06
N ASN A 233 11.70 21.25 -12.81
CA ASN A 233 12.21 22.37 -13.62
C ASN A 233 12.59 21.87 -15.02
N SER A 234 12.67 22.79 -15.99
CA SER A 234 13.11 22.48 -17.35
C SER A 234 14.59 22.08 -17.39
N MET A 235 14.90 20.94 -18.01
CA MET A 235 16.25 20.38 -18.16
C MET A 235 16.38 19.77 -19.57
N PRO A 236 17.58 19.73 -20.16
CA PRO A 236 17.81 18.90 -21.34
C PRO A 236 17.53 17.44 -21.01
N SER A 237 16.64 16.81 -21.76
CA SER A 237 16.32 15.39 -21.57
C SER A 237 15.69 14.80 -22.83
N LYS A 238 16.01 13.54 -23.11
CA LYS A 238 15.20 12.68 -23.99
C LYS A 238 14.07 12.09 -23.17
N PHE A 239 12.92 11.85 -23.79
CA PHE A 239 11.86 11.07 -23.15
C PHE A 239 11.35 9.96 -24.06
N LYS A 240 10.96 8.87 -23.42
CA LYS A 240 10.34 7.70 -24.04
C LYS A 240 9.03 7.42 -23.31
N VAL A 241 7.94 7.20 -24.04
CA VAL A 241 6.67 6.74 -23.48
C VAL A 241 6.31 5.45 -24.19
N ILE A 242 6.02 4.41 -23.42
CA ILE A 242 5.48 3.13 -23.89
C ILE A 242 4.05 3.06 -23.36
N SER A 243 3.06 3.13 -24.24
CA SER A 243 1.66 2.83 -23.92
C SER A 243 1.39 1.37 -24.27
N VAL A 244 0.86 0.59 -23.34
CA VAL A 244 0.60 -0.85 -23.53
C VAL A 244 -0.80 -1.09 -24.09
N ASP A 245 -1.75 -0.23 -23.75
CA ASP A 245 -3.15 -0.29 -24.15
C ASP A 245 -3.71 1.12 -24.46
N GLY A 246 -4.98 1.17 -24.86
CA GLY A 246 -5.70 2.41 -25.14
C GLY A 246 -5.25 3.10 -26.43
N ASP A 247 -6.08 4.03 -26.91
CA ASP A 247 -5.70 4.90 -28.03
C ASP A 247 -4.61 5.87 -27.58
N PHE A 248 -3.68 6.18 -28.49
CA PHE A 248 -2.57 7.09 -28.24
C PHE A 248 -2.70 8.34 -29.11
N GLU A 249 -2.44 9.52 -28.57
CA GLU A 249 -2.61 10.80 -29.23
C GLU A 249 -1.42 11.73 -28.91
N LEU A 250 -0.81 12.29 -29.95
CA LEU A 250 0.22 13.32 -29.88
C LEU A 250 -0.35 14.59 -30.52
N GLN A 251 -0.52 15.63 -29.72
CA GLN A 251 -1.09 16.90 -30.15
C GLN A 251 -0.08 18.03 -29.95
N PHE A 252 0.29 18.70 -31.02
CA PHE A 252 1.06 19.93 -30.99
C PHE A 252 0.15 21.13 -31.28
N ASP A 253 0.24 22.15 -30.42
CA ASP A 253 -0.37 23.46 -30.63
C ASP A 253 0.72 24.52 -30.54
N SER A 254 0.83 25.33 -31.60
CA SER A 254 1.79 26.42 -31.69
C SER A 254 1.66 27.47 -30.57
N ASN A 255 0.54 27.52 -29.83
CA ASN A 255 0.18 28.37 -28.67
C ASN A 255 0.39 29.89 -28.82
N SER A 256 1.11 30.33 -29.85
CA SER A 256 1.60 31.67 -30.06
C SER A 256 0.98 32.21 -31.34
N ASN A 257 0.34 33.38 -31.24
CA ASN A 257 -0.39 33.96 -32.37
C ASN A 257 0.50 34.36 -33.56
N ASN A 258 1.83 34.27 -33.44
CA ASN A 258 2.79 34.85 -34.39
C ASN A 258 3.95 33.91 -34.79
N GLN A 259 4.02 32.68 -34.27
CA GLN A 259 5.09 31.74 -34.64
C GLN A 259 4.53 30.66 -35.54
N MET A 260 5.18 30.47 -36.67
CA MET A 260 4.83 29.45 -37.66
C MET A 260 5.80 28.29 -37.48
N TYR A 261 5.34 27.07 -37.71
CA TYR A 261 6.18 25.87 -37.63
C TYR A 261 6.17 25.14 -38.97
N GLU A 262 7.34 24.65 -39.37
CA GLU A 262 7.51 23.69 -40.44
C GLU A 262 7.43 22.28 -39.82
N VAL A 263 6.45 21.49 -40.25
CA VAL A 263 6.30 20.10 -39.81
C VAL A 263 6.73 19.17 -40.94
N LYS A 264 7.61 18.21 -40.63
CA LYS A 264 8.01 17.14 -41.56
C LYS A 264 7.57 15.80 -41.02
N LEU A 265 6.98 14.97 -41.90
CA LEU A 265 6.54 13.62 -41.57
C LEU A 265 7.21 12.61 -42.52
N ALA A 266 7.78 11.54 -41.96
CA ALA A 266 8.28 10.40 -42.72
C ALA A 266 7.81 9.10 -42.08
N PHE A 267 7.27 8.18 -42.88
CA PHE A 267 6.86 6.86 -42.37
C PHE A 267 8.03 5.89 -42.41
N VAL A 268 8.12 5.05 -41.37
CA VAL A 268 9.22 4.10 -41.17
C VAL A 268 8.67 2.75 -40.73
N GLU A 269 9.45 1.70 -40.99
CA GLU A 269 9.21 0.36 -40.44
C GLU A 269 10.47 -0.18 -39.78
N GLY A 270 10.30 -1.04 -38.76
CA GLY A 270 11.42 -1.68 -38.05
C GLY A 270 12.30 -0.78 -37.20
N CYS A 271 11.96 0.50 -37.04
CA CYS A 271 12.71 1.43 -36.21
C CYS A 271 12.16 1.43 -34.78
N SER A 272 13.01 1.10 -33.81
CA SER A 272 12.69 1.13 -32.37
C SER A 272 13.30 2.33 -31.65
N GLU A 273 14.16 3.10 -32.30
CA GLU A 273 14.85 4.26 -31.73
C GLU A 273 14.80 5.45 -32.69
N LEU A 274 14.70 6.66 -32.14
CA LEU A 274 14.60 7.88 -32.93
C LEU A 274 15.88 8.17 -33.72
N ASP A 275 17.05 7.99 -33.11
CA ASP A 275 18.34 8.30 -33.74
C ASP A 275 18.56 7.38 -34.97
N GLN A 276 18.26 6.08 -34.83
CA GLN A 276 18.27 5.12 -35.94
C GLN A 276 17.28 5.52 -37.06
N ALA A 277 16.06 5.92 -36.69
CA ALA A 277 15.05 6.35 -37.67
C ALA A 277 15.50 7.60 -38.43
N LEU A 278 16.11 8.59 -37.75
CA LEU A 278 16.61 9.81 -38.38
C LEU A 278 17.75 9.57 -39.36
N GLU A 279 18.61 8.58 -39.08
CA GLU A 279 19.70 8.17 -39.99
C GLU A 279 19.18 7.51 -41.28
N GLU A 280 18.12 6.71 -41.18
CA GLU A 280 17.55 5.94 -42.30
C GLU A 280 16.51 6.69 -43.13
N VAL A 281 15.97 7.80 -42.61
CA VAL A 281 15.03 8.64 -43.35
C VAL A 281 15.77 9.47 -44.42
N LEU A 282 15.61 9.05 -45.67
CA LEU A 282 16.15 9.77 -46.82
C LEU A 282 15.51 11.16 -46.95
N PRO A 283 16.25 12.20 -47.40
CA PRO A 283 15.69 13.54 -47.62
C PRO A 283 14.44 13.57 -48.52
N SER A 284 14.34 12.64 -49.46
CA SER A 284 13.20 12.50 -50.36
C SER A 284 11.95 11.88 -49.71
N SER A 285 12.07 11.26 -48.54
CA SER A 285 10.98 10.55 -47.86
C SER A 285 10.15 11.47 -46.95
N TRP A 286 10.62 12.70 -46.71
CA TRP A 286 9.91 13.69 -45.90
C TRP A 286 8.77 14.34 -46.68
N ASN A 287 7.58 14.32 -46.09
CA ASN A 287 6.48 15.21 -46.46
C ASN A 287 6.60 16.48 -45.62
N VAL A 288 6.78 17.63 -46.29
CA VAL A 288 7.03 18.92 -45.64
C VAL A 288 5.77 19.77 -45.69
N TYR A 289 5.35 20.26 -44.53
CA TYR A 289 4.21 21.15 -44.34
C TYR A 289 4.70 22.45 -43.75
N GLU A 290 4.59 23.53 -44.51
CA GLU A 290 4.95 24.86 -44.05
C GLU A 290 3.77 25.47 -43.27
N SER A 291 4.07 26.38 -42.35
CA SER A 291 3.05 27.24 -41.72
C SER A 291 2.00 26.53 -40.86
N VAL A 292 2.36 25.40 -40.23
CA VAL A 292 1.46 24.58 -39.41
C VAL A 292 1.20 25.23 -38.05
N LYS A 293 -0.07 25.24 -37.62
CA LYS A 293 -0.48 25.72 -36.28
C LYS A 293 -0.83 24.57 -35.35
N ASN A 294 -1.54 23.58 -35.89
CA ASN A 294 -2.03 22.43 -35.14
C ASN A 294 -1.60 21.14 -35.86
N LEU A 295 -1.01 20.23 -35.09
CA LEU A 295 -0.74 18.86 -35.54
C LEU A 295 -1.36 17.92 -34.51
N ASN A 296 -2.11 16.93 -34.98
CA ASN A 296 -2.60 15.84 -34.16
C ASN A 296 -2.26 14.52 -34.83
N ILE A 297 -1.62 13.60 -34.12
CA ILE A 297 -1.34 12.25 -34.58
C ILE A 297 -1.95 11.29 -33.57
N SER A 298 -2.96 10.54 -34.01
CA SER A 298 -3.62 9.53 -33.18
C SER A 298 -3.41 8.13 -33.73
N LEU A 299 -3.15 7.18 -32.86
CA LEU A 299 -3.03 5.75 -33.12
C LEU A 299 -4.21 5.00 -32.51
N ASP A 300 -4.68 3.97 -33.21
CA ASP A 300 -5.65 3.04 -32.67
C ASP A 300 -5.07 2.19 -31.52
N SER A 301 -5.94 1.66 -30.67
CA SER A 301 -5.51 1.01 -29.43
C SER A 301 -4.48 -0.10 -29.60
N GLY A 302 -3.43 -0.12 -28.78
CA GLY A 302 -2.39 -1.15 -28.81
C GLY A 302 -1.07 -0.67 -28.20
N THR A 303 -0.04 -1.51 -28.29
CA THR A 303 1.29 -1.12 -27.80
C THR A 303 1.91 -0.08 -28.73
N THR A 304 2.25 1.08 -28.17
CA THR A 304 2.75 2.26 -28.87
C THR A 304 3.95 2.81 -28.13
N ASP A 305 5.02 3.08 -28.86
CA ASP A 305 6.21 3.74 -28.34
C ASP A 305 6.31 5.15 -28.94
N LEU A 306 6.57 6.13 -28.08
CA LEU A 306 6.90 7.50 -28.45
C LEU A 306 8.29 7.81 -27.93
N PHE A 307 9.20 8.19 -28.82
CA PHE A 307 10.53 8.69 -28.49
C PHE A 307 10.65 10.14 -28.88
N SER A 308 11.48 10.88 -28.14
CA SER A 308 11.86 12.25 -28.46
C SER A 308 13.37 12.43 -28.39
N ASN A 309 13.86 13.47 -29.06
CA ASN A 309 15.25 13.89 -28.93
C ASN A 309 15.46 14.80 -27.72
N SER A 310 16.73 14.96 -27.34
CA SER A 310 17.12 15.97 -26.35
C SER A 310 17.04 17.34 -27.02
N ALA A 311 16.31 18.27 -26.40
CA ALA A 311 16.40 19.69 -26.69
C ALA A 311 16.86 20.42 -25.44
N GLU A 312 17.60 21.52 -25.61
CA GLU A 312 18.42 22.12 -24.55
C GLU A 312 17.62 22.58 -23.32
N ARG A 313 16.29 22.75 -23.45
CA ARG A 313 15.39 23.16 -22.36
C ARG A 313 13.99 22.57 -22.53
N ASN A 314 13.82 21.33 -22.09
CA ASN A 314 12.52 20.67 -22.09
C ASN A 314 11.97 20.58 -20.67
N PHE A 315 10.66 20.66 -20.51
CA PHE A 315 10.01 20.33 -19.26
C PHE A 315 8.80 19.47 -19.54
N ILE A 316 8.72 18.33 -18.88
CA ILE A 316 7.56 17.46 -18.92
C ILE A 316 6.72 17.79 -17.70
N ASN A 317 5.52 18.31 -17.93
CA ASN A 317 4.53 18.51 -16.89
C ASN A 317 3.46 17.44 -17.02
N ASP A 318 3.34 16.58 -16.01
CA ASP A 318 2.20 15.69 -15.87
C ASP A 318 1.06 16.43 -15.19
N HIS A 319 -0.10 16.50 -15.86
CA HIS A 319 -1.28 17.16 -15.31
C HIS A 319 -2.17 16.23 -14.49
N LYS A 320 -1.74 15.01 -14.16
CA LYS A 320 -2.54 14.11 -13.34
C LYS A 320 -2.60 14.56 -11.88
N GLU A 321 -3.79 15.00 -11.49
CA GLU A 321 -4.10 15.42 -10.12
C GLU A 321 -4.14 14.25 -9.10
N ASN A 322 -4.07 12.97 -9.52
CA ASN A 322 -4.47 11.84 -8.65
C ASN A 322 -3.56 10.59 -8.66
N GLU A 323 -2.39 10.57 -9.30
CA GLU A 323 -1.49 9.42 -9.16
C GLU A 323 -0.82 9.46 -7.78
N LEU A 324 -1.52 8.86 -6.80
CA LEU A 324 -1.03 8.69 -5.43
C LEU A 324 0.11 7.68 -5.37
N GLN A 325 0.38 6.91 -6.42
CA GLN A 325 1.24 5.73 -6.43
C GLN A 325 2.11 5.69 -7.69
N THR A 326 3.42 5.48 -7.53
CA THR A 326 4.35 5.40 -8.66
C THR A 326 5.38 4.30 -8.42
N LEU A 327 5.48 3.33 -9.34
CA LEU A 327 6.64 2.44 -9.43
C LEU A 327 7.73 3.15 -10.21
N PHE A 328 8.98 3.02 -9.77
CA PHE A 328 10.11 3.69 -10.40
C PHE A 328 11.33 2.77 -10.55
N TRP A 329 12.15 3.07 -11.56
CA TRP A 329 13.46 2.50 -11.80
C TRP A 329 14.46 3.63 -12.06
N LEU A 330 15.66 3.46 -11.54
CA LEU A 330 16.80 4.37 -11.67
C LEU A 330 17.92 3.61 -12.33
N GLU A 331 18.29 4.00 -13.53
CA GLU A 331 19.31 3.33 -14.35
C GLU A 331 20.28 4.38 -14.92
N LEU A 332 21.38 3.91 -15.51
CA LEU A 332 22.18 4.75 -16.40
C LEU A 332 21.58 4.64 -17.80
N SER A 333 21.62 5.72 -18.56
CA SER A 333 21.26 5.66 -19.99
C SER A 333 22.16 4.67 -20.73
N GLU A 334 21.72 4.20 -21.90
CA GLU A 334 22.41 3.16 -22.67
C GLU A 334 23.86 3.55 -23.05
N ASP A 335 24.13 4.84 -23.19
CA ASP A 335 25.47 5.39 -23.46
C ASP A 335 26.34 5.52 -22.19
N GLU A 336 25.83 5.16 -21.02
CA GLU A 336 26.43 5.32 -19.68
C GLU A 336 26.79 6.77 -19.27
N GLU A 337 26.46 7.76 -20.09
CA GLU A 337 26.77 9.18 -19.85
C GLU A 337 25.67 9.93 -19.09
N GLY A 338 24.44 9.42 -19.09
CA GLY A 338 23.26 10.06 -18.51
C GLY A 338 22.54 9.22 -17.46
N PHE A 339 21.66 9.86 -16.69
CA PHE A 339 20.79 9.17 -15.73
C PHE A 339 19.40 8.97 -16.32
N GLU A 340 18.83 7.78 -16.12
CA GLU A 340 17.48 7.45 -16.56
C GLU A 340 16.55 7.24 -15.36
N VAL A 341 15.37 7.86 -15.42
CA VAL A 341 14.27 7.60 -14.49
C VAL A 341 13.08 7.06 -15.27
N THR A 342 12.72 5.81 -14.99
CA THR A 342 11.52 5.17 -15.54
C THR A 342 10.42 5.15 -14.50
N GLN A 343 9.18 5.40 -14.92
CA GLN A 343 7.99 5.37 -14.08
C GLN A 343 6.84 4.63 -14.76
N PHE A 344 6.09 3.88 -13.96
CA PHE A 344 4.86 3.23 -14.42
C PHE A 344 3.63 4.08 -14.09
N PHE A 345 2.71 4.20 -15.05
CA PHE A 345 1.39 4.81 -14.90
C PHE A 345 0.29 3.78 -15.21
N SER A 346 -0.64 3.61 -14.28
CA SER A 346 -1.74 2.63 -14.42
C SER A 346 -2.96 3.17 -15.16
N GLU A 347 -3.10 4.49 -15.24
CA GLU A 347 -4.24 5.17 -15.87
C GLU A 347 -3.79 5.88 -17.15
N ARG A 348 -4.76 6.31 -17.96
CA ARG A 348 -4.54 7.04 -19.22
C ARG A 348 -3.58 8.22 -19.01
N ILE A 349 -2.38 8.17 -19.57
CA ILE A 349 -1.37 9.22 -19.46
C ILE A 349 -1.82 10.54 -20.10
N ASN A 350 -1.46 11.68 -19.50
CA ASN A 350 -1.63 13.02 -20.07
C ASN A 350 -0.41 13.87 -19.72
N LEU A 351 0.58 13.87 -20.60
CA LEU A 351 1.81 14.66 -20.45
C LEU A 351 1.74 15.90 -21.32
N LYS A 352 2.33 17.00 -20.83
CA LYS A 352 2.70 18.13 -21.66
C LYS A 352 4.21 18.26 -21.70
N TYR A 353 4.76 18.08 -22.88
CA TYR A 353 6.14 18.38 -23.20
C TYR A 353 6.23 19.83 -23.66
N GLU A 354 6.79 20.67 -22.79
CA GLU A 354 7.09 22.06 -23.11
C GLU A 354 8.55 22.19 -23.54
N SER A 355 8.81 22.87 -24.65
CA SER A 355 10.16 23.14 -25.13
C SER A 355 10.28 24.59 -25.59
N ASP A 356 11.48 25.15 -25.45
CA ASP A 356 11.86 26.36 -26.16
C ASP A 356 11.77 26.12 -27.68
N PRO A 357 11.64 27.17 -28.52
CA PRO A 357 11.50 26.97 -29.96
C PRO A 357 12.81 26.53 -30.60
N GLN A 358 13.08 25.24 -30.48
CA GLN A 358 14.13 24.52 -31.16
C GLN A 358 13.49 23.42 -32.01
N PRO A 359 14.21 22.89 -33.01
CA PRO A 359 13.79 21.69 -33.72
C PRO A 359 13.50 20.54 -32.74
N GLN A 360 12.28 20.03 -32.79
CA GLN A 360 11.84 18.86 -32.02
C GLN A 360 11.65 17.69 -32.96
N TYR A 361 12.08 16.51 -32.51
CA TYR A 361 11.94 15.28 -33.25
C TYR A 361 11.25 14.24 -32.40
N PHE A 362 10.27 13.56 -32.98
CA PHE A 362 9.55 12.48 -32.35
C PHE A 362 9.54 11.26 -33.28
N LEU A 363 9.65 10.07 -32.70
CA LEU A 363 9.33 8.81 -33.38
C LEU A 363 8.13 8.23 -32.65
N LEU A 364 7.02 8.09 -33.36
CA LEU A 364 5.83 7.43 -32.88
C LEU A 364 5.67 6.10 -33.62
N SER A 365 5.88 4.98 -32.93
CA SER A 365 5.82 3.64 -33.49
C SER A 365 4.77 2.77 -32.79
N THR A 366 4.21 1.81 -33.52
CA THR A 366 3.20 0.87 -33.03
C THR A 366 3.57 -0.56 -33.42
N TYR A 367 3.17 -1.51 -32.57
CA TYR A 367 3.37 -2.92 -32.82
C TYR A 367 2.20 -3.52 -33.60
N LEU A 368 2.51 -4.16 -34.72
CA LEU A 368 1.55 -4.81 -35.63
C LEU A 368 1.27 -6.26 -35.23
N LEU A 369 1.55 -6.62 -33.98
CA LEU A 369 1.33 -7.94 -33.41
C LEU A 369 0.45 -7.81 -32.16
N GLU A 370 -0.55 -8.67 -32.04
CA GLU A 370 -1.43 -8.71 -30.87
C GLU A 370 -1.61 -10.14 -30.36
N LYS A 371 -1.70 -10.27 -29.03
CA LYS A 371 -1.96 -11.55 -28.39
C LYS A 371 -3.45 -11.87 -28.45
N ASN A 372 -3.79 -12.96 -29.13
CA ASN A 372 -5.08 -13.62 -29.04
C ASN A 372 -5.02 -14.79 -28.02
N GLU A 373 -6.16 -15.36 -27.62
CA GLU A 373 -6.32 -16.32 -26.50
C GLU A 373 -5.28 -17.46 -26.44
N SER A 374 -4.71 -17.86 -27.58
CA SER A 374 -3.74 -18.95 -27.69
C SER A 374 -2.50 -18.67 -28.55
N ALA A 375 -2.40 -17.50 -29.22
CA ALA A 375 -1.31 -17.19 -30.13
C ALA A 375 -1.10 -15.67 -30.29
N VAL A 376 0.10 -15.24 -30.67
CA VAL A 376 0.37 -13.87 -31.13
C VAL A 376 0.24 -13.85 -32.65
N GLY A 377 -0.54 -12.92 -33.19
CA GLY A 377 -0.82 -12.83 -34.62
C GLY A 377 -0.71 -11.40 -35.17
N PRO A 378 -0.56 -11.23 -36.49
CA PRO A 378 -0.51 -9.93 -37.13
C PRO A 378 -1.85 -9.20 -37.02
N ILE A 379 -1.81 -7.90 -36.75
CA ILE A 379 -2.97 -6.99 -36.73
C ILE A 379 -2.65 -5.74 -37.55
N ALA A 380 -3.68 -5.20 -38.21
CA ALA A 380 -3.56 -3.91 -38.90
C ALA A 380 -3.71 -2.78 -37.88
N ARG A 381 -2.87 -1.75 -37.98
CA ARG A 381 -2.94 -0.55 -37.13
C ARG A 381 -3.10 0.70 -37.98
N ASN A 382 -3.82 1.69 -37.47
CA ASN A 382 -4.17 2.92 -38.17
C ASN A 382 -3.55 4.12 -37.47
N ILE A 383 -2.76 4.90 -38.21
CA ILE A 383 -2.30 6.23 -37.80
C ILE A 383 -3.17 7.28 -38.49
N ASN A 384 -3.90 8.07 -37.72
CA ASN A 384 -4.60 9.23 -38.23
C ASN A 384 -3.80 10.49 -37.92
N ILE A 385 -3.59 11.33 -38.92
CA ILE A 385 -2.82 12.56 -38.83
C ILE A 385 -3.75 13.71 -39.23
N SER A 386 -3.90 14.71 -38.38
CA SER A 386 -4.60 15.96 -38.68
C SER A 386 -3.59 17.09 -38.66
N ILE A 387 -3.45 17.81 -39.77
CA ILE A 387 -2.62 19.02 -39.87
C ILE A 387 -3.56 20.18 -40.18
N ASP A 388 -3.73 21.08 -39.22
CA ASP A 388 -4.72 22.14 -39.24
C ASP A 388 -6.15 21.58 -39.53
N GLU A 389 -6.72 21.87 -40.70
CA GLU A 389 -8.05 21.39 -41.11
C GLU A 389 -8.00 20.08 -41.93
N ASN A 390 -6.82 19.68 -42.41
CA ASN A 390 -6.65 18.52 -43.28
C ASN A 390 -6.47 17.25 -42.46
N LYS A 391 -7.10 16.14 -42.90
CA LYS A 391 -7.05 14.84 -42.22
C LYS A 391 -6.56 13.75 -43.14
N TYR A 392 -5.66 12.94 -42.61
CA TYR A 392 -4.98 11.85 -43.29
C TYR A 392 -5.07 10.58 -42.44
N SER A 393 -5.17 9.42 -43.07
CA SER A 393 -5.19 8.14 -42.37
C SER A 393 -4.33 7.13 -43.11
N GLN A 394 -3.48 6.45 -42.36
CA GLN A 394 -2.55 5.46 -42.86
C GLN A 394 -2.69 4.16 -42.09
N THR A 395 -3.00 3.07 -42.81
CA THR A 395 -3.08 1.72 -42.26
C THR A 395 -1.79 0.95 -42.53
N PHE A 396 -1.17 0.42 -41.49
CA PHE A 396 -0.04 -0.51 -41.58
C PHE A 396 -0.50 -1.95 -41.46
N LYS A 397 -0.03 -2.82 -42.36
CA LYS A 397 -0.29 -4.26 -42.35
C LYS A 397 0.97 -5.03 -42.64
N ILE A 398 1.21 -6.10 -41.89
CA ILE A 398 2.33 -7.00 -42.15
C ILE A 398 2.11 -7.72 -43.49
N ASN A 399 3.16 -7.75 -44.32
CA ASN A 399 3.22 -8.44 -45.59
C ASN A 399 3.51 -9.94 -45.38
N GLY A 400 2.46 -10.76 -45.26
CA GLY A 400 2.57 -12.22 -45.16
C GLY A 400 2.71 -12.75 -43.72
N GLU A 401 3.18 -14.00 -43.58
CA GLU A 401 3.42 -14.62 -42.27
C GLU A 401 4.79 -14.16 -41.72
N VAL A 402 4.80 -13.54 -40.53
CA VAL A 402 6.05 -13.18 -39.82
C VAL A 402 6.82 -14.47 -39.53
N LEU A 403 7.89 -14.71 -40.27
CA LEU A 403 8.82 -15.79 -39.96
C LEU A 403 9.60 -15.40 -38.70
N SER A 404 9.62 -16.27 -37.69
CA SER A 404 10.29 -16.03 -36.39
C SER A 404 11.81 -15.83 -36.46
N SER A 405 12.39 -15.75 -37.66
CA SER A 405 13.83 -15.66 -37.92
C SER A 405 14.25 -14.49 -38.83
N SER A 406 13.34 -13.60 -39.26
CA SER A 406 13.73 -12.42 -40.03
C SER A 406 14.28 -11.33 -39.10
N GLU A 407 15.47 -10.83 -39.43
CA GLU A 407 16.05 -9.65 -38.77
C GLU A 407 15.16 -8.44 -39.02
N VAL A 408 14.86 -7.66 -37.98
CA VAL A 408 14.08 -6.42 -38.08
C VAL A 408 15.02 -5.34 -38.58
N ILE A 409 14.77 -4.85 -39.80
CA ILE A 409 15.56 -3.80 -40.43
C ILE A 409 14.77 -2.49 -40.33
N CYS A 410 15.38 -1.45 -39.75
CA CYS A 410 14.82 -0.10 -39.77
C CYS A 410 15.00 0.49 -41.17
N GLN A 411 13.90 0.92 -41.79
CA GLN A 411 13.93 1.54 -43.12
C GLN A 411 12.80 2.57 -43.29
N SER A 412 13.07 3.59 -44.11
CA SER A 412 12.07 4.59 -44.49
C SER A 412 11.20 4.11 -45.64
N LEU A 413 9.90 4.43 -45.56
CA LEU A 413 8.92 4.04 -46.55
C LEU A 413 8.80 5.13 -47.63
N SER A 414 8.67 4.72 -48.89
CA SER A 414 8.68 5.66 -50.02
C SER A 414 7.40 6.50 -50.06
N PRO A 415 7.47 7.82 -50.34
CA PRO A 415 6.29 8.69 -50.44
C PRO A 415 5.26 8.24 -51.49
N ARG A 416 5.67 7.43 -52.47
CA ARG A 416 4.75 6.87 -53.50
C ARG A 416 3.71 5.91 -52.92
N ASP A 417 3.95 5.38 -51.73
CA ASP A 417 3.09 4.39 -51.09
C ASP A 417 2.05 5.06 -50.15
N TYR A 418 2.06 6.40 -50.05
CA TYR A 418 1.21 7.19 -49.13
C TYR A 418 0.82 8.51 -49.82
N ASP A 419 -0.23 8.50 -50.66
CA ASP A 419 -0.72 9.74 -51.29
C ASP A 419 -1.51 10.56 -50.27
N ILE A 420 -0.83 11.49 -49.60
CA ILE A 420 -1.42 12.37 -48.59
C ILE A 420 -2.33 13.44 -49.24
N ASN A 421 -2.34 13.58 -50.58
CA ASN A 421 -3.16 14.59 -51.27
C ASN A 421 -4.58 14.13 -51.63
N SER A 422 -4.93 12.86 -51.40
CA SER A 422 -6.29 12.37 -51.61
C SER A 422 -7.12 12.48 -50.33
N ASP A 423 -7.82 13.59 -50.17
CA ASP A 423 -8.81 13.80 -49.11
C ASP A 423 -9.73 12.56 -48.98
N GLY A 424 -9.61 11.83 -47.87
CA GLY A 424 -10.52 10.75 -47.48
C GLY A 424 -10.28 9.35 -48.05
N LEU A 425 -9.13 9.05 -48.66
CA LEU A 425 -8.75 7.66 -49.01
C LEU A 425 -7.84 7.05 -47.92
N GLU A 426 -8.27 5.92 -47.35
CA GLU A 426 -7.42 5.09 -46.47
C GLU A 426 -6.28 4.49 -47.29
N ASN A 427 -5.06 5.01 -47.10
CA ASN A 427 -3.87 4.41 -47.68
C ASN A 427 -3.46 3.22 -46.82
N THR A 428 -3.25 2.07 -47.45
CA THR A 428 -2.77 0.86 -46.77
C THR A 428 -1.38 0.53 -47.27
N SER A 429 -0.45 0.38 -46.34
CA SER A 429 0.92 0.03 -46.64
C SER A 429 1.29 -1.30 -46.04
N LEU A 430 1.91 -2.12 -46.89
CA LEU A 430 2.41 -3.42 -46.52
C LEU A 430 3.85 -3.24 -46.02
N VAL A 431 4.10 -3.68 -44.81
CA VAL A 431 5.41 -3.61 -44.14
C VAL A 431 5.92 -5.02 -43.88
N ASP A 432 7.23 -5.22 -43.98
CA ASP A 432 7.88 -6.50 -43.72
C ASP A 432 8.28 -6.64 -42.24
N SER A 433 8.17 -5.55 -41.46
CA SER A 433 8.48 -5.51 -40.02
C SER A 433 7.24 -5.57 -39.11
N PRO A 434 7.33 -6.16 -37.90
CA PRO A 434 6.28 -6.09 -36.89
C PRO A 434 6.13 -4.72 -36.21
N ILE A 435 6.99 -3.76 -36.53
CA ILE A 435 6.97 -2.39 -35.99
C ILE A 435 6.84 -1.43 -37.17
N ALA A 436 5.89 -0.50 -37.10
CA ALA A 436 5.74 0.59 -38.05
C ALA A 436 5.43 1.90 -37.34
N GLY A 437 5.78 3.02 -37.95
CA GLY A 437 5.62 4.31 -37.29
C GLY A 437 5.80 5.52 -38.19
N VAL A 438 5.81 6.68 -37.54
CA VAL A 438 6.02 7.99 -38.16
C VAL A 438 7.08 8.75 -37.39
N VAL A 439 8.06 9.27 -38.12
CA VAL A 439 9.02 10.26 -37.62
C VAL A 439 8.44 11.64 -37.90
N VAL A 440 8.42 12.47 -36.86
CA VAL A 440 7.89 13.83 -36.87
C VAL A 440 9.03 14.79 -36.57
N SER A 441 9.20 15.81 -37.41
CA SER A 441 10.07 16.95 -37.12
C SER A 441 9.24 18.22 -37.05
N ILE A 442 9.32 18.95 -35.94
CA ILE A 442 8.64 20.24 -35.74
C ILE A 442 9.73 21.29 -35.61
N VAL A 443 9.87 22.13 -36.63
CA VAL A 443 10.92 23.16 -36.71
C VAL A 443 10.26 24.54 -36.67
N PRO A 444 10.64 25.42 -35.73
CA PRO A 444 10.11 26.79 -35.73
C PRO A 444 10.63 27.55 -36.96
N ASP A 445 9.71 28.20 -37.68
CA ASP A 445 10.03 29.15 -38.75
C ASP A 445 9.98 30.57 -38.19
N PHE A 446 11.17 31.17 -38.06
CA PHE A 446 11.33 32.54 -37.57
C PHE A 446 11.20 33.59 -38.69
N GLY A 447 11.21 33.16 -39.97
CA GLY A 447 11.34 34.05 -41.13
C GLY A 447 12.48 35.08 -40.96
N ASP A 448 12.28 36.28 -41.51
CA ASP A 448 13.21 37.42 -41.38
C ASP A 448 13.04 38.23 -40.07
N LYS A 449 12.23 37.75 -39.11
CA LYS A 449 11.84 38.55 -37.94
C LYS A 449 12.77 38.29 -36.75
N VAL A 450 13.33 39.36 -36.18
CA VAL A 450 14.04 39.30 -34.89
C VAL A 450 13.02 39.30 -33.76
N ILE A 451 12.62 38.12 -33.31
CA ILE A 451 11.73 37.93 -32.17
C ILE A 451 12.59 37.85 -30.89
N ARG A 452 12.28 38.67 -29.87
CA ARG A 452 13.05 38.76 -28.61
C ARG A 452 12.54 37.88 -27.47
N TYR A 453 11.31 37.40 -27.58
CA TYR A 453 10.66 36.55 -26.60
C TYR A 453 9.92 35.46 -27.36
N PHE A 454 10.23 34.22 -27.03
CA PHE A 454 9.55 33.07 -27.59
C PHE A 454 8.64 32.48 -26.53
N ASP A 455 7.39 32.24 -26.92
CA ASP A 455 6.51 31.40 -26.14
C ASP A 455 7.00 29.95 -26.31
N LYS A 456 6.88 29.15 -25.25
CA LYS A 456 7.23 27.73 -25.34
C LYS A 456 6.23 27.02 -26.24
N SER A 457 6.74 26.13 -27.09
CA SER A 457 5.91 25.14 -27.77
C SER A 457 5.44 24.08 -26.78
N ILE A 458 4.20 23.60 -26.95
CA ILE A 458 3.62 22.55 -26.11
C ILE A 458 3.17 21.40 -27.00
N VAL A 459 3.70 20.21 -26.71
CA VAL A 459 3.22 18.93 -27.25
C VAL A 459 2.51 18.20 -26.12
N SER A 460 1.20 17.98 -26.28
CA SER A 460 0.40 17.16 -25.37
C SER A 460 0.41 15.71 -25.84
N ILE A 461 0.58 14.78 -24.91
CA ILE A 461 0.68 13.35 -25.17
C ILE A 461 -0.38 12.66 -24.31
N GLU A 462 -1.32 11.98 -24.96
CA GLU A 462 -2.30 11.13 -24.29
C GLU A 462 -2.11 9.68 -24.72
N GLY A 463 -2.27 8.73 -23.81
CA GLY A 463 -2.11 7.29 -24.09
C GLY A 463 -2.75 6.47 -22.97
N GLY A 464 -2.84 5.14 -23.09
CA GLY A 464 -3.37 4.28 -22.03
C GLY A 464 -2.42 4.14 -20.83
N SER A 465 -2.31 2.92 -20.30
CA SER A 465 -1.39 2.56 -19.23
C SER A 465 -0.02 2.15 -19.77
N GLY A 466 1.04 2.26 -18.96
CA GLY A 466 2.38 1.90 -19.43
C GLY A 466 3.52 2.56 -18.67
N TYR A 467 4.62 2.86 -19.39
CA TYR A 467 5.87 3.34 -18.82
C TYR A 467 6.31 4.63 -19.48
N ARG A 468 6.89 5.54 -18.69
CA ARG A 468 7.61 6.71 -19.19
C ARG A 468 9.05 6.66 -18.68
N SER A 469 10.01 6.93 -19.54
CA SER A 469 11.41 7.10 -19.19
C SER A 469 11.84 8.52 -19.56
N ILE A 470 12.53 9.18 -18.64
CA ILE A 470 13.27 10.41 -18.93
C ILE A 470 14.75 10.06 -18.84
N MET A 471 15.47 10.28 -19.94
CA MET A 471 16.85 9.87 -20.16
C MET A 471 17.75 11.10 -20.33
N ASP A 472 19.06 10.88 -20.20
CA ASP A 472 20.11 11.89 -20.31
C ASP A 472 19.96 13.04 -19.30
N LEU A 473 19.43 12.74 -18.11
CA LEU A 473 19.30 13.71 -17.03
C LEU A 473 20.66 14.06 -16.44
N ASP A 474 20.95 15.35 -16.32
CA ASP A 474 22.13 15.84 -15.62
C ASP A 474 21.98 15.62 -14.11
N LEU A 475 22.90 14.82 -13.55
CA LEU A 475 22.96 14.49 -12.13
C LEU A 475 23.12 15.72 -11.23
N GLU A 476 23.76 16.78 -11.71
CA GLU A 476 23.94 18.01 -10.94
C GLU A 476 22.63 18.80 -10.82
N GLU A 477 21.82 18.82 -11.88
CA GLU A 477 20.52 19.51 -11.90
C GLU A 477 19.47 18.74 -11.10
N MET A 478 19.57 17.41 -11.04
CA MET A 478 18.65 16.56 -10.27
C MET A 478 18.66 16.84 -8.77
N ILE A 479 19.73 17.42 -8.21
CA ILE A 479 19.85 17.73 -6.77
C ILE A 479 18.73 18.67 -6.28
N TYR A 480 18.14 19.47 -7.18
CA TYR A 480 17.03 20.36 -6.84
C TYR A 480 15.66 19.67 -6.81
N SER A 481 15.59 18.41 -7.25
CA SER A 481 14.38 17.59 -7.26
C SER A 481 14.09 17.05 -5.87
N ARG A 482 12.99 17.51 -5.29
CA ARG A 482 12.51 17.13 -3.96
C ARG A 482 11.04 16.77 -4.01
N SER A 483 10.71 15.60 -3.46
CA SER A 483 9.33 15.20 -3.18
C SER A 483 9.14 15.12 -1.67
N ASP A 484 8.27 15.97 -1.15
CA ASP A 484 7.78 15.86 0.21
C ASP A 484 6.49 15.01 0.25
N ASP A 485 5.99 14.72 1.45
CA ASP A 485 4.70 14.06 1.70
C ASP A 485 4.56 12.62 1.16
N ILE A 486 5.67 11.88 1.14
CA ILE A 486 5.66 10.44 0.85
C ILE A 486 5.15 9.71 2.10
N ASN A 487 4.06 8.95 1.98
CA ASN A 487 3.47 8.21 3.08
C ASN A 487 3.93 6.74 3.15
N LEU A 488 4.33 6.19 2.00
CA LEU A 488 4.79 4.82 1.86
C LEU A 488 5.88 4.78 0.81
N PHE A 489 6.96 4.06 1.11
CA PHE A 489 7.95 3.71 0.11
C PHE A 489 8.37 2.25 0.22
N SER A 490 8.81 1.69 -0.89
CA SER A 490 9.55 0.44 -0.96
C SER A 490 10.74 0.65 -1.89
N ILE A 491 11.96 0.40 -1.45
CA ILE A 491 13.18 0.58 -2.26
C ILE A 491 14.09 -0.63 -2.17
N SER A 492 14.68 -1.00 -3.31
CA SER A 492 15.63 -2.10 -3.46
C SER A 492 16.66 -1.80 -4.55
N GLY A 493 17.73 -2.59 -4.61
CA GLY A 493 18.81 -2.44 -5.57
C GLY A 493 20.11 -1.99 -4.90
N ASN A 494 20.83 -1.05 -5.50
CA ASN A 494 22.14 -0.58 -5.05
C ASN A 494 22.05 0.39 -3.85
N LEU A 495 21.56 -0.14 -2.71
CA LEU A 495 21.53 0.58 -1.45
C LEU A 495 22.94 0.87 -0.97
N LYS A 496 23.26 2.14 -0.77
CA LYS A 496 24.60 2.60 -0.33
C LYS A 496 24.69 2.74 1.16
N ARG A 497 23.62 3.24 1.79
CA ARG A 497 23.61 3.51 3.22
C ARG A 497 22.19 3.45 3.76
N PHE A 498 22.05 2.82 4.92
CA PHE A 498 20.80 2.79 5.67
C PHE A 498 21.07 3.13 7.13
N VAL A 499 20.45 4.20 7.61
CA VAL A 499 20.56 4.66 9.00
C VAL A 499 19.20 4.54 9.67
N LYS A 500 19.14 3.81 10.78
CA LYS A 500 17.95 3.66 11.62
C LYS A 500 18.25 4.25 13.00
N ASP A 501 17.47 5.24 13.42
CA ASP A 501 17.62 5.96 14.69
C ASP A 501 19.05 6.49 14.93
N GLY A 502 19.71 6.96 13.87
CA GLY A 502 21.09 7.46 13.92
C GLY A 502 22.17 6.38 13.88
N VAL A 503 21.81 5.10 13.84
CA VAL A 503 22.74 3.98 13.77
C VAL A 503 22.73 3.38 12.36
N GLU A 504 23.90 3.37 11.73
CA GLU A 504 24.10 2.76 10.43
C GLU A 504 23.93 1.24 10.50
N GLN A 505 23.15 0.69 9.58
CA GLN A 505 22.84 -0.73 9.51
C GLN A 505 23.68 -1.39 8.41
N GLN A 506 24.00 -2.67 8.61
CA GLN A 506 24.66 -3.45 7.58
C GLN A 506 23.69 -3.77 6.44
N LEU A 507 24.13 -3.50 5.21
CA LEU A 507 23.34 -3.72 3.99
C LEU A 507 23.70 -5.04 3.31
N SER A 508 22.69 -5.68 2.72
CA SER A 508 22.83 -6.82 1.81
C SER A 508 22.29 -6.46 0.43
N THR A 509 22.84 -7.06 -0.62
CA THR A 509 22.41 -6.85 -2.02
C THR A 509 20.97 -7.31 -2.28
N SER A 510 20.41 -8.16 -1.42
CA SER A 510 19.03 -8.64 -1.52
C SER A 510 18.06 -7.89 -0.61
N ASP A 511 18.53 -6.84 0.07
CA ASP A 511 17.67 -6.04 0.94
C ASP A 511 16.63 -5.25 0.15
N ARG A 512 15.44 -5.17 0.74
CA ARG A 512 14.32 -4.38 0.23
C ARG A 512 13.66 -3.72 1.41
N TYR A 513 13.78 -2.41 1.52
CA TYR A 513 13.21 -1.67 2.63
C TYR A 513 11.83 -1.14 2.23
N THR A 514 10.81 -1.51 3.00
CA THR A 514 9.45 -0.99 2.87
C THR A 514 9.11 -0.23 4.12
N ALA A 515 8.59 0.99 4.02
CA ALA A 515 8.21 1.78 5.17
C ALA A 515 6.91 2.56 4.94
N ILE A 516 6.17 2.79 6.02
CA ILE A 516 4.94 3.58 6.10
C ILE A 516 5.15 4.63 7.19
N GLY A 517 4.83 5.89 6.88
CA GLY A 517 5.07 7.01 7.79
C GLY A 517 5.05 8.35 7.06
N GLU A 518 5.98 9.23 7.41
CA GLU A 518 6.12 10.56 6.84
C GLU A 518 7.55 10.72 6.33
N PHE A 519 7.71 10.82 5.01
CA PHE A 519 9.02 10.85 4.35
C PHE A 519 9.13 11.96 3.31
N SER A 520 10.38 12.30 3.03
CA SER A 520 10.79 13.13 1.90
C SER A 520 11.85 12.40 1.11
N ALA A 521 11.82 12.53 -0.21
CA ALA A 521 12.82 12.01 -1.12
C ALA A 521 13.50 13.17 -1.85
N THR A 522 14.82 13.11 -1.92
CA THR A 522 15.67 14.10 -2.60
C THR A 522 16.77 13.39 -3.36
N TYR A 523 17.26 14.00 -4.43
CA TYR A 523 18.52 13.56 -5.04
C TYR A 523 19.69 14.25 -4.35
N ILE A 524 20.79 13.52 -4.20
CA ILE A 524 22.07 14.05 -3.73
C ILE A 524 23.14 13.87 -4.81
N SER A 525 24.31 14.48 -4.58
CA SER A 525 25.46 14.42 -5.49
C SER A 525 25.76 12.97 -5.93
N GLY A 526 25.91 12.76 -7.24
CA GLY A 526 26.16 11.44 -7.82
C GLY A 526 24.89 10.63 -8.15
N GLY A 527 23.72 11.27 -8.20
CA GLY A 527 22.46 10.64 -8.62
C GLY A 527 21.85 9.71 -7.60
N TRP A 528 22.25 9.78 -6.34
CA TRP A 528 21.68 8.92 -5.31
C TRP A 528 20.36 9.51 -4.85
N VAL A 529 19.37 8.66 -4.67
CA VAL A 529 18.12 9.02 -4.01
C VAL A 529 18.28 8.85 -2.51
N SER A 530 18.07 9.95 -1.79
CA SER A 530 18.03 10.05 -0.34
C SER A 530 16.58 10.13 0.11
N ILE A 531 16.10 9.08 0.79
CA ILE A 531 14.78 9.05 1.44
C ILE A 531 14.99 9.20 2.93
N GLU A 532 14.44 10.27 3.52
CA GLU A 532 14.52 10.51 4.96
C GLU A 532 13.16 10.83 5.57
N GLY A 533 13.00 10.43 6.83
CA GLY A 533 11.78 10.74 7.57
C GLY A 533 11.54 9.83 8.76
N ARG A 534 10.28 9.71 9.14
CA ARG A 534 9.83 8.91 10.29
C ARG A 534 8.92 7.79 9.79
N ALA A 535 9.35 6.56 10.02
CA ALA A 535 8.56 5.37 9.76
C ALA A 535 7.79 4.95 11.01
N ASP A 536 6.47 5.00 10.96
CA ASP A 536 5.64 4.33 11.95
C ASP A 536 5.72 2.80 11.77
N PHE A 537 5.95 2.35 10.53
CA PHE A 537 6.24 0.96 10.21
C PHE A 537 7.34 0.83 9.15
N LEU A 538 8.18 -0.18 9.27
CA LEU A 538 9.42 -0.42 8.55
C LEU A 538 9.71 -1.92 8.52
N TRP A 539 10.01 -2.41 7.33
CA TRP A 539 10.40 -3.79 7.05
C TRP A 539 11.64 -3.83 6.18
N ASN A 540 12.44 -4.88 6.37
CA ASN A 540 13.37 -5.36 5.36
C ASN A 540 12.85 -6.72 4.86
N ARG A 541 12.45 -6.77 3.59
CA ARG A 541 11.76 -7.88 2.94
C ARG A 541 10.44 -8.20 3.66
N LYS A 542 10.43 -9.26 4.47
CA LYS A 542 9.27 -9.70 5.27
C LYS A 542 9.51 -9.54 6.77
N SER A 543 10.69 -9.08 7.17
CA SER A 543 11.03 -8.90 8.58
C SER A 543 10.84 -7.45 9.00
N ARG A 544 10.06 -7.24 10.05
CA ARG A 544 9.83 -5.92 10.63
C ARG A 544 11.08 -5.45 11.37
N LEU A 545 11.43 -4.17 11.18
CA LEU A 545 12.58 -3.54 11.84
C LEU A 545 12.22 -2.53 12.92
N ASN A 546 10.95 -2.13 13.04
CA ASN A 546 10.47 -1.34 14.18
C ASN A 546 10.52 -2.20 15.44
N PRO A 547 11.25 -1.78 16.46
CA PRO A 547 11.18 -2.44 17.74
C PRO A 547 9.90 -2.02 18.48
N THR A 548 9.38 -2.91 19.31
CA THR A 548 8.38 -2.62 20.35
C THR A 548 9.07 -2.11 21.61
N ARG A 549 8.31 -1.60 22.59
CA ARG A 549 8.90 -1.27 23.91
C ARG A 549 9.53 -2.48 24.59
N TRP A 550 9.00 -3.67 24.33
CA TRP A 550 9.61 -4.90 24.80
C TRP A 550 10.99 -5.17 24.18
N GLU A 551 11.22 -4.73 22.93
CA GLU A 551 12.45 -5.04 22.17
C GLU A 551 13.52 -3.94 22.26
N ILE A 552 13.14 -2.66 22.41
CA ILE A 552 14.11 -1.55 22.57
C ILE A 552 14.86 -1.66 23.90
N THR A 553 14.24 -2.28 24.88
CA THR A 553 14.63 -2.07 26.25
C THR A 553 15.90 -2.82 26.60
N ASP A 554 17.01 -2.06 26.63
CA ASP A 554 18.10 -2.28 27.60
C ASP A 554 17.59 -2.25 29.06
N MET A 555 16.30 -1.89 29.29
CA MET A 555 15.58 -2.20 30.53
C MET A 555 15.53 -3.72 30.66
N GLY A 556 16.58 -4.28 31.28
CA GLY A 556 16.69 -5.71 31.50
C GLY A 556 15.44 -6.28 32.17
N TRP A 557 15.32 -7.61 32.16
CA TRP A 557 14.30 -8.38 32.87
C TRP A 557 13.86 -7.81 34.22
N GLY A 558 14.73 -7.08 34.93
CA GLY A 558 14.42 -6.35 36.17
C GLY A 558 13.18 -5.44 36.15
N GLU A 559 12.94 -4.62 35.12
CA GLU A 559 11.77 -3.72 35.12
C GLU A 559 10.47 -4.46 34.81
N LEU A 560 10.53 -5.43 33.90
CA LEU A 560 9.43 -6.36 33.65
C LEU A 560 9.12 -7.19 34.90
N VAL A 561 10.15 -7.72 35.56
CA VAL A 561 10.03 -8.42 36.85
C VAL A 561 9.47 -7.50 37.93
N ALA A 562 9.77 -6.20 37.92
CA ALA A 562 9.19 -5.24 38.86
C ALA A 562 7.69 -5.00 38.59
N ILE A 563 7.29 -4.83 37.32
CA ILE A 563 5.87 -4.68 36.94
C ILE A 563 5.09 -5.96 37.23
N PHE A 564 5.56 -7.11 36.73
CA PHE A 564 4.93 -8.41 36.98
C PHE A 564 4.96 -8.76 38.47
N GLY A 565 6.06 -8.48 39.17
CA GLY A 565 6.18 -8.66 40.61
C GLY A 565 5.19 -7.80 41.38
N GLY A 566 5.03 -6.52 41.01
CA GLY A 566 4.02 -5.63 41.58
C GLY A 566 2.60 -6.13 41.36
N ILE A 567 2.29 -6.60 40.14
CA ILE A 567 1.00 -7.23 39.80
C ILE A 567 0.78 -8.50 40.64
N LEU A 568 1.78 -9.38 40.75
CA LEU A 568 1.70 -10.61 41.54
C LEU A 568 1.53 -10.33 43.04
N VAL A 569 2.18 -9.30 43.57
CA VAL A 569 2.00 -8.85 44.97
C VAL A 569 0.58 -8.32 45.17
N LEU A 570 0.07 -7.50 44.25
CA LEU A 570 -1.30 -7.00 44.30
C LEU A 570 -2.32 -8.15 44.21
N LEU A 571 -2.15 -9.07 43.27
CA LEU A 571 -2.97 -10.27 43.12
C LEU A 571 -2.89 -11.15 44.37
N GLY A 572 -1.70 -11.33 44.94
CA GLY A 572 -1.48 -12.05 46.19
C GLY A 572 -2.16 -11.38 47.38
N TRP A 573 -2.19 -10.05 47.43
CA TRP A 573 -2.91 -9.28 48.43
C TRP A 573 -4.44 -9.43 48.27
N ILE A 574 -4.97 -9.35 47.04
CA ILE A 574 -6.37 -9.60 46.72
C ILE A 574 -6.76 -11.03 47.12
N LEU A 575 -5.94 -12.03 46.73
CA LEU A 575 -6.08 -13.43 47.13
C LEU A 575 -6.18 -13.56 48.64
N ARG A 576 -5.22 -12.99 49.38
CA ARG A 576 -5.15 -13.10 50.85
C ARG A 576 -6.26 -12.38 51.58
N LYS A 577 -6.64 -11.18 51.14
CA LYS A 577 -7.59 -10.33 51.87
C LYS A 577 -9.03 -10.57 51.48
N LEU A 578 -9.31 -10.83 50.21
CA LEU A 578 -10.67 -10.96 49.70
C LEU A 578 -11.09 -12.43 49.52
N ILE A 579 -10.22 -13.25 48.94
CA ILE A 579 -10.63 -14.56 48.42
C ILE A 579 -10.37 -15.70 49.42
N PHE A 580 -9.18 -15.78 50.01
CA PHE A 580 -8.81 -16.88 50.91
C PHE A 580 -9.73 -17.04 52.13
N PRO A 581 -10.15 -15.96 52.84
CA PRO A 581 -11.11 -16.07 53.95
C PRO A 581 -12.48 -16.60 53.50
N ARG A 582 -12.85 -16.37 52.24
CA ARG A 582 -14.12 -16.85 51.67
C ARG A 582 -14.03 -18.29 51.20
N LEU A 583 -12.91 -18.68 50.62
CA LEU A 583 -12.61 -20.07 50.26
C LEU A 583 -12.49 -20.97 51.50
N SER A 584 -11.86 -20.49 52.58
CA SER A 584 -11.70 -21.28 53.81
C SER A 584 -13.03 -21.57 54.50
N ASP A 585 -13.93 -20.57 54.53
CA ASP A 585 -15.21 -20.68 55.22
C ASP A 585 -16.34 -21.21 54.31
N ASN A 586 -16.09 -21.29 52.99
CA ASN A 586 -17.06 -21.59 51.94
C ASN A 586 -18.44 -20.94 52.16
N LYS A 587 -18.44 -19.70 52.66
CA LYS A 587 -19.68 -18.96 52.95
C LYS A 587 -20.41 -18.65 51.65
N ASN A 588 -21.70 -18.95 51.63
CA ASN A 588 -22.54 -18.69 50.45
C ASN A 588 -22.53 -17.19 50.10
N ILE A 589 -22.33 -16.90 48.83
CA ILE A 589 -22.55 -15.58 48.23
C ILE A 589 -24.06 -15.37 48.12
N GLU A 590 -24.57 -14.28 48.72
CA GLU A 590 -26.00 -13.95 48.69
C GLU A 590 -26.47 -13.49 47.30
N TRP A 591 -25.54 -12.94 46.50
CA TRP A 591 -25.75 -12.68 45.09
C TRP A 591 -25.60 -13.98 44.29
N LYS A 592 -26.65 -14.34 43.56
CA LYS A 592 -26.74 -15.60 42.80
C LYS A 592 -27.18 -15.24 41.38
N VAL A 593 -26.54 -15.84 40.38
CA VAL A 593 -27.09 -15.85 39.03
C VAL A 593 -28.31 -16.77 39.08
N PHE A 594 -29.51 -16.26 38.79
CA PHE A 594 -30.75 -17.03 38.96
C PHE A 594 -30.96 -18.12 37.92
#